data_AF-A0A5N5TP58-F1
#
_entry.id   AF-A0A5N5TP58-F1
#
_cell.length_a   1.000
_cell.length_b   1.000
_cell.length_c   1.000
_cell.angle_alpha   90.00
_cell.angle_beta   90.00
_cell.angle_gamma   90.00
#
_symmetry.space_group_name_H-M   'P 1'
#
loop_
_entity.id
_entity.type
_entity.pdbx_description
1 polymer ?
#
loop_
_entity_poly.entity_id
_entity_poly.type
_entity_poly.pdbx_seq_one_letter_code
_entity_poly.pdbx_strand_id
1 'polypeptide(L)'
;MDLLDSIMSKMDRPPVISTQQKKLLKEQQKAAEEAKAKEREALKNFRKKVKHLVYNYITLKMILLDRRYGEYNNEFFQDSTRLKMPFEPMDRVGRSIVRDVADVAGLTTHVFGLEEDERWVMAFKKEYPLSEDELNAYRNGVDWDPDKAKEDALQRERQKKEEEERAKKLRKEPVPNKFLEKYERLVGKESGLKAARVLEANNKQFGFVSSEMKKDKRTIEETLADIKRAKKSKMSQETAKD
;
A
#
# COMPACT_ATOMS: atom_id res chain seq x y z
N MET A 1 -32.37 60.76 40.39
CA MET A 1 -32.25 59.30 40.51
C MET A 1 -31.66 58.78 39.21
N ASP A 2 -30.59 57.99 39.28
CA ASP A 2 -29.85 57.52 38.11
C ASP A 2 -30.59 56.40 37.38
N LEU A 3 -30.98 56.66 36.14
CA LEU A 3 -31.75 55.74 35.30
C LEU A 3 -30.93 54.48 34.96
N LEU A 4 -29.61 54.63 34.85
CA LEU A 4 -28.67 53.55 34.56
C LEU A 4 -28.54 52.56 35.72
N ASP A 5 -28.53 53.03 36.96
CA ASP A 5 -28.52 52.17 38.15
C ASP A 5 -29.82 51.37 38.28
N SER A 6 -30.96 51.97 37.90
CA SER A 6 -32.25 51.28 37.89
C SER A 6 -32.37 50.23 36.77
N ILE A 7 -31.62 50.37 35.68
CA ILE A 7 -31.57 49.38 34.58
C ILE A 7 -30.58 48.26 34.92
N MET A 8 -29.40 48.59 35.46
CA MET A 8 -28.39 47.59 35.85
C MET A 8 -28.87 46.69 37.00
N SER A 9 -29.67 47.21 37.93
CA SER A 9 -30.26 46.42 39.01
C SER A 9 -31.38 45.47 38.55
N LYS A 10 -31.97 45.68 37.36
CA LYS A 10 -33.05 44.84 36.81
C LYS A 10 -32.55 43.71 35.91
N MET A 11 -31.25 43.65 35.63
CA MET A 11 -30.67 42.51 34.92
C MET A 11 -30.56 41.31 35.88
N ASP A 12 -30.99 40.13 35.42
CA ASP A 12 -30.83 38.89 36.18
C ASP A 12 -29.34 38.63 36.45
N ARG A 13 -29.00 38.50 37.74
CA ARG A 13 -27.63 38.26 38.15
C ARG A 13 -27.19 36.88 37.64
N PRO A 14 -25.95 36.73 37.14
CA PRO A 14 -25.44 35.42 36.73
C PRO A 14 -25.53 34.45 37.92
N PRO A 15 -25.83 33.17 37.69
CA PRO A 15 -26.06 32.21 38.77
C PRO A 15 -24.86 32.18 39.71
N VAL A 16 -25.06 32.67 40.93
CA VAL A 16 -24.01 32.75 41.95
C VAL A 16 -23.91 31.37 42.60
N ILE A 17 -22.85 30.63 42.26
CA ILE A 17 -22.59 29.31 42.84
C ILE A 17 -22.50 29.44 44.36
N SER A 18 -23.38 28.74 45.08
CA SER A 18 -23.44 28.81 46.54
C SER A 18 -22.14 28.29 47.17
N THR A 19 -21.84 28.73 48.40
CA THR A 19 -20.64 28.27 49.13
C THR A 19 -20.63 26.75 49.32
N GLN A 20 -21.80 26.13 49.45
CA GLN A 20 -21.95 24.67 49.52
C GLN A 20 -21.69 24.00 48.15
N GLN A 21 -22.23 24.55 47.05
CA GLN A 21 -21.97 24.05 45.70
C GLN A 21 -20.49 24.16 45.31
N LYS A 22 -19.79 25.24 45.73
CA LYS A 22 -18.33 25.39 45.52
C LYS A 22 -17.52 24.31 46.25
N LYS A 23 -17.93 23.92 47.47
CA LYS A 23 -17.29 22.83 48.21
C LYS A 23 -17.48 21.49 47.50
N LEU A 24 -18.71 21.18 47.07
CA LEU A 24 -19.03 19.97 46.33
C LEU A 24 -18.26 19.89 45.00
N LEU A 25 -18.17 21.00 44.25
CA LEU A 25 -17.42 21.05 42.99
C LEU A 25 -15.93 20.80 43.22
N LYS A 26 -15.35 21.37 44.29
CA LYS A 26 -13.94 21.17 44.64
C LYS A 26 -13.66 19.74 45.10
N GLU A 27 -14.60 19.11 45.80
CA GLU A 27 -14.52 17.71 46.22
C GLU A 27 -14.61 16.77 45.01
N GLN A 28 -15.53 17.01 44.08
CA GLN A 28 -15.62 16.28 42.81
C GLN A 28 -14.35 16.42 41.98
N GLN A 29 -13.78 17.63 41.90
CA GLN A 29 -12.51 17.87 41.20
C GLN A 29 -11.34 17.10 41.84
N LYS A 30 -11.24 17.11 43.17
CA LYS A 30 -10.21 16.34 43.89
C LYS A 30 -10.37 14.84 43.70
N ALA A 31 -11.59 14.32 43.80
CA ALA A 31 -11.87 12.90 43.56
C ALA A 31 -11.52 12.48 42.12
N ALA A 32 -11.82 13.33 41.14
CA ALA A 32 -11.46 13.09 39.75
C ALA A 32 -9.94 13.15 39.51
N GLU A 33 -9.23 14.06 40.19
CA GLU A 33 -7.76 14.16 40.12
C GLU A 33 -7.08 12.95 40.78
N GLU A 34 -7.59 12.50 41.93
CA GLU A 34 -7.09 11.30 42.62
C GLU A 34 -7.34 10.03 41.80
N ALA A 35 -8.52 9.89 41.17
CA ALA A 35 -8.81 8.79 40.26
C ALA A 35 -7.84 8.78 39.06
N LYS A 36 -7.61 9.94 38.44
CA LYS A 36 -6.62 10.08 37.34
C LYS A 36 -5.20 9.77 37.80
N ALA A 37 -4.83 10.13 39.03
CA ALA A 37 -3.51 9.82 39.57
C ALA A 37 -3.34 8.30 39.78
N LYS A 38 -4.35 7.63 40.32
CA LYS A 38 -4.37 6.15 40.48
C LYS A 38 -4.28 5.43 39.14
N GLU A 39 -5.02 5.88 38.13
CA GLU A 39 -4.93 5.35 36.77
C GLU A 39 -3.54 5.51 36.17
N ARG A 40 -2.93 6.71 36.32
CA ARG A 40 -1.56 6.97 35.85
C ARG A 40 -0.54 6.08 36.55
N GLU A 41 -0.71 5.83 37.85
CA GLU A 41 0.19 4.95 38.60
C GLU A 41 0.01 3.48 38.19
N ALA A 42 -1.24 3.04 37.99
CA ALA A 42 -1.54 1.72 37.45
C ALA A 42 -0.89 1.50 36.07
N LEU A 43 -0.99 2.49 35.17
CA LEU A 43 -0.33 2.46 33.86
C LEU A 43 1.21 2.47 33.96
N LYS A 44 1.79 3.22 34.90
CA LYS A 44 3.23 3.19 35.16
C LYS A 44 3.68 1.81 35.65
N ASN A 45 2.91 1.20 36.55
CA ASN A 45 3.20 -0.13 37.07
C ASN A 45 3.01 -1.20 35.99
N PHE A 46 1.99 -1.09 35.15
CA PHE A 46 1.81 -1.93 33.97
C PHE A 46 3.00 -1.79 33.00
N ARG A 47 3.42 -0.57 32.69
CA ARG A 47 4.60 -0.33 31.86
C ARG A 47 5.86 -0.94 32.46
N LYS A 48 6.04 -0.85 33.78
CA LYS A 48 7.15 -1.54 34.46
C LYS A 48 7.02 -3.06 34.31
N LYS A 49 5.84 -3.64 34.52
CA LYS A 49 5.61 -5.09 34.34
C LYS A 49 5.90 -5.54 32.91
N VAL A 50 5.36 -4.87 31.90
CA VAL A 50 5.63 -5.16 30.48
C VAL A 50 7.10 -4.97 30.14
N LYS A 51 7.71 -3.88 30.61
CA LYS A 51 9.17 -3.71 30.51
C LYS A 51 9.89 -4.87 31.16
N HIS A 52 9.52 -5.34 32.34
CA HIS A 52 10.18 -6.50 32.94
C HIS A 52 9.93 -7.76 32.12
N LEU A 53 8.72 -8.04 31.65
CA LEU A 53 8.42 -9.20 30.81
C LEU A 53 9.28 -9.21 29.52
N VAL A 54 9.43 -8.04 28.89
CA VAL A 54 10.12 -7.90 27.62
C VAL A 54 11.63 -7.65 27.78
N TYR A 55 12.06 -6.91 28.81
CA TYR A 55 13.48 -6.70 29.11
C TYR A 55 14.08 -7.95 29.73
N ASN A 56 13.44 -8.61 30.71
CA ASN A 56 13.94 -9.89 31.22
C ASN A 56 14.13 -10.87 30.06
N TYR A 57 13.24 -10.83 29.07
CA TYR A 57 13.43 -11.51 27.80
C TYR A 57 14.77 -11.04 27.13
N ILE A 58 15.00 -9.77 26.82
CA ILE A 58 16.27 -9.29 26.20
C ILE A 58 17.55 -9.53 27.06
N THR A 59 17.50 -9.43 28.40
CA THR A 59 18.71 -9.26 29.25
C THR A 59 19.64 -10.47 29.31
N LEU A 60 19.30 -11.63 28.74
CA LEU A 60 20.28 -12.72 28.59
C LEU A 60 21.43 -12.37 27.62
N LYS A 61 21.26 -11.36 26.75
CA LYS A 61 22.38 -10.82 25.96
C LYS A 61 23.25 -9.82 26.74
N MET A 62 22.74 -9.28 27.84
CA MET A 62 23.38 -8.20 28.62
C MET A 62 23.90 -8.64 30.00
N ILE A 63 23.51 -9.82 30.49
CA ILE A 63 24.07 -10.42 31.73
C ILE A 63 25.53 -10.86 31.57
N LEU A 64 26.08 -10.87 30.34
CA LEU A 64 27.53 -10.89 30.14
C LEU A 64 28.21 -9.53 30.43
N LEU A 65 27.47 -8.45 30.74
CA LEU A 65 28.05 -7.12 30.91
C LEU A 65 27.62 -6.30 32.13
N ASP A 66 26.65 -6.67 32.96
CA ASP A 66 26.57 -6.03 34.28
C ASP A 66 25.86 -6.84 35.37
N ARG A 67 26.64 -7.12 36.41
CA ARG A 67 26.27 -7.84 37.63
C ARG A 67 25.59 -6.85 38.57
N ARG A 68 24.25 -6.76 38.54
CA ARG A 68 23.38 -6.35 39.66
C ARG A 68 21.93 -6.25 39.18
N TYR A 69 21.13 -7.28 39.44
CA TYR A 69 19.78 -7.23 40.04
C TYR A 69 19.08 -8.59 39.85
N GLY A 70 18.85 -9.28 40.97
CA GLY A 70 17.68 -10.12 41.27
C GLY A 70 17.35 -11.29 40.34
N GLU A 71 17.67 -12.50 40.83
CA GLU A 71 17.27 -13.81 40.31
C GLU A 71 15.77 -13.91 40.00
N TYR A 72 15.39 -13.92 38.71
CA TYR A 72 14.09 -14.44 38.27
C TYR A 72 14.25 -15.10 36.89
N ASN A 73 13.90 -16.39 36.84
CA ASN A 73 14.22 -17.35 35.78
C ASN A 73 13.55 -17.03 34.43
N ASN A 74 14.31 -17.19 33.33
CA ASN A 74 13.93 -16.88 31.95
C ASN A 74 13.79 -18.14 31.10
N GLU A 75 12.57 -18.59 30.80
CA GLU A 75 12.33 -19.76 29.96
C GLU A 75 12.19 -19.41 28.46
N PHE A 76 11.64 -18.25 28.09
CA PHE A 76 11.11 -18.02 26.72
C PHE A 76 12.15 -17.64 25.63
N PHE A 77 13.32 -17.08 25.95
CA PHE A 77 14.42 -16.91 24.96
C PHE A 77 15.41 -18.08 24.98
N GLN A 78 15.57 -18.77 26.11
CA GLN A 78 16.36 -20.00 26.17
C GLN A 78 15.66 -21.10 25.37
N ASP A 79 14.33 -21.12 25.41
CA ASP A 79 13.51 -21.96 24.55
C ASP A 79 13.49 -21.39 23.11
N SER A 80 14.35 -21.97 22.26
CA SER A 80 14.29 -21.79 20.81
C SER A 80 12.95 -22.23 20.21
N THR A 81 12.23 -23.12 20.92
CA THR A 81 10.92 -23.67 20.51
C THR A 81 9.78 -22.66 20.64
N ARG A 82 9.86 -21.70 21.57
CA ARG A 82 8.79 -20.72 21.76
C ARG A 82 9.02 -19.50 20.87
N LEU A 83 8.31 -19.46 19.74
CA LEU A 83 8.43 -18.41 18.71
C LEU A 83 7.46 -17.23 18.92
N LYS A 84 6.35 -17.46 19.63
CA LYS A 84 5.23 -16.53 19.81
C LYS A 84 4.84 -16.37 21.28
N MET A 85 4.54 -15.13 21.68
CA MET A 85 4.06 -14.78 23.02
C MET A 85 2.72 -14.04 22.89
N PRO A 86 1.58 -14.68 23.21
CA PRO A 86 0.31 -13.98 23.34
C PRO A 86 0.24 -13.20 24.65
N PHE A 87 -0.31 -11.99 24.59
CA PHE A 87 -0.71 -11.22 25.77
C PHE A 87 -2.23 -11.32 25.97
N GLU A 88 -2.69 -11.05 27.19
CA GLU A 88 -4.11 -10.93 27.49
C GLU A 88 -4.75 -9.77 26.72
N PRO A 89 -6.06 -9.85 26.41
CA PRO A 89 -6.82 -8.72 25.87
C PRO A 89 -6.66 -7.48 26.75
N MET A 90 -6.41 -6.33 26.12
CA MET A 90 -6.16 -5.09 26.86
C MET A 90 -6.62 -3.86 26.08
N ASP A 91 -6.76 -2.76 26.81
CA ASP A 91 -7.17 -1.47 26.24
C ASP A 91 -6.16 -0.95 25.20
N ARG A 92 -6.58 0.06 24.43
CA ARG A 92 -5.72 0.65 23.39
C ARG A 92 -4.38 1.17 23.94
N VAL A 93 -4.37 1.73 25.16
CA VAL A 93 -3.15 2.28 25.76
C VAL A 93 -2.19 1.16 26.15
N GLY A 94 -2.69 0.10 26.78
CA GLY A 94 -1.94 -1.11 27.12
C GLY A 94 -1.28 -1.72 25.88
N ARG A 95 -2.04 -1.86 24.79
CA ARG A 95 -1.51 -2.40 23.52
C ARG A 95 -0.40 -1.53 22.93
N SER A 96 -0.55 -0.21 23.02
CA SER A 96 0.50 0.74 22.59
C SER A 96 1.77 0.57 23.42
N ILE A 97 1.64 0.40 24.75
CA ILE A 97 2.78 0.19 25.64
C ILE A 97 3.49 -1.13 25.29
N VAL A 98 2.76 -2.21 25.03
CA VAL A 98 3.35 -3.49 24.63
C VAL A 98 4.13 -3.35 23.32
N ARG A 99 3.55 -2.67 22.31
CA ARG A 99 4.24 -2.39 21.05
C ARG A 99 5.53 -1.60 21.27
N ASP A 100 5.45 -0.47 21.98
CA ASP A 100 6.62 0.39 22.23
C ASP A 100 7.76 -0.39 22.91
N VAL A 101 7.43 -1.24 23.88
CA VAL A 101 8.42 -2.01 24.61
C VAL A 101 8.98 -3.16 23.75
N ALA A 102 8.14 -3.83 22.96
CA ALA A 102 8.54 -4.90 22.06
C ALA A 102 9.40 -4.39 20.89
N ASP A 103 9.11 -3.20 20.36
CA ASP A 103 9.91 -2.56 19.31
C ASP A 103 11.34 -2.26 19.81
N VAL A 104 11.47 -1.76 21.05
CA VAL A 104 12.78 -1.57 21.71
C VAL A 104 13.50 -2.90 21.93
N ALA A 105 12.75 -3.99 22.11
CA ALA A 105 13.28 -5.34 22.23
C ALA A 105 13.70 -5.98 20.92
N GLY A 106 13.35 -5.35 19.79
CA GLY A 106 13.53 -5.94 18.47
C GLY A 106 12.61 -7.13 18.21
N LEU A 107 11.38 -7.10 18.73
CA LEU A 107 10.32 -8.07 18.43
C LEU A 107 9.31 -7.47 17.48
N THR A 108 8.66 -8.34 16.70
CA THR A 108 7.54 -7.93 15.84
C THR A 108 6.24 -8.13 16.61
N THR A 109 5.36 -7.13 16.61
CA THR A 109 4.05 -7.24 17.27
C THR A 109 2.89 -7.13 16.30
N HIS A 110 1.88 -7.96 16.50
CA HIS A 110 0.62 -7.91 15.77
C HIS A 110 -0.56 -7.88 16.75
N VAL A 111 -1.62 -7.17 16.37
CA VAL A 111 -2.85 -7.05 17.15
C VAL A 111 -3.93 -7.89 16.48
N PHE A 112 -4.61 -8.72 17.26
CA PHE A 112 -5.67 -9.60 16.79
C PHE A 112 -6.94 -9.38 17.63
N GLY A 113 -8.10 -9.71 17.07
CA GLY A 113 -9.42 -9.48 17.68
C GLY A 113 -10.26 -8.44 16.93
N LEU A 114 -11.57 -8.69 16.82
CA LEU A 114 -12.51 -7.76 16.17
C LEU A 114 -12.87 -6.59 17.09
N GLU A 115 -13.29 -6.89 18.32
CA GLU A 115 -13.82 -5.90 19.26
C GLU A 115 -12.73 -5.19 20.07
N GLU A 116 -13.02 -3.98 20.57
CA GLU A 116 -12.01 -3.18 21.28
C GLU A 116 -11.54 -3.81 22.59
N ASP A 117 -12.42 -4.55 23.27
CA ASP A 117 -12.20 -5.18 24.57
C ASP A 117 -11.57 -6.59 24.44
N GLU A 118 -11.82 -7.29 23.34
CA GLU A 118 -11.23 -8.62 23.05
C GLU A 118 -9.88 -8.52 22.31
N ARG A 119 -9.48 -7.32 21.88
CA ARG A 119 -8.24 -7.13 21.14
C ARG A 119 -7.02 -7.42 22.02
N TRP A 120 -6.23 -8.39 21.58
CA TRP A 120 -5.00 -8.80 22.23
C TRP A 120 -3.79 -8.60 21.30
N VAL A 121 -2.59 -8.69 21.88
CA VAL A 121 -1.32 -8.47 21.18
C VAL A 121 -0.52 -9.76 21.20
N MET A 122 0.08 -10.12 20.07
CA MET A 122 1.06 -11.18 19.97
C MET A 122 2.42 -10.59 19.64
N ALA A 123 3.44 -10.97 20.40
CA ALA A 123 4.83 -10.66 20.09
C ALA A 123 5.53 -11.88 19.48
N PHE A 124 6.35 -11.64 18.47
CA PHE A 124 7.10 -12.65 17.72
C PHE A 124 8.59 -12.29 17.69
N LYS A 125 9.43 -13.32 17.67
CA LYS A 125 10.86 -13.15 17.42
C LYS A 125 11.08 -12.58 16.01
N LYS A 126 12.00 -11.62 15.87
CA LYS A 126 12.33 -11.00 14.57
C LYS A 126 12.90 -11.98 13.55
N GLU A 127 13.45 -13.10 14.02
CA GLU A 127 13.95 -14.21 13.18
C GLU A 127 12.81 -14.99 12.49
N TYR A 128 11.57 -14.86 12.97
CA TYR A 128 10.38 -15.48 12.41
C TYR A 128 9.45 -14.40 11.84
N PRO A 129 9.70 -13.88 10.62
CA PRO A 129 8.72 -13.05 9.94
C PRO A 129 7.50 -13.90 9.58
N LEU A 130 6.33 -13.53 10.10
CA LEU A 130 5.09 -14.26 9.79
C LEU A 130 4.76 -14.11 8.32
N SER A 131 4.29 -15.20 7.72
CA SER A 131 3.70 -15.16 6.38
C SER A 131 2.39 -14.38 6.39
N GLU A 132 2.01 -13.76 5.27
CA GLU A 132 0.74 -13.03 5.16
C GLU A 132 -0.47 -13.97 5.37
N ASP A 133 -0.37 -15.21 4.91
CA ASP A 133 -1.37 -16.25 5.12
C ASP A 133 -1.51 -16.63 6.60
N GLU A 134 -0.40 -16.69 7.34
CA GLU A 134 -0.40 -16.93 8.79
C GLU A 134 -1.13 -15.82 9.53
N LEU A 135 -0.82 -14.59 9.16
CA LEU A 135 -1.38 -13.41 9.78
C LEU A 135 -2.89 -13.31 9.53
N ASN A 136 -3.34 -13.70 8.34
CA ASN A 136 -4.76 -13.78 8.01
C ASN A 136 -5.49 -14.91 8.76
N ALA A 137 -4.86 -16.07 8.95
CA ALA A 137 -5.41 -17.14 9.79
C ALA A 137 -5.66 -16.65 11.23
N TYR A 138 -4.68 -15.98 11.85
CA TYR A 138 -4.83 -15.40 13.18
C TYR A 138 -5.89 -14.29 13.25
N ARG A 139 -6.02 -13.45 12.21
CA ARG A 139 -7.09 -12.44 12.14
C ARG A 139 -8.48 -13.06 12.06
N ASN A 140 -8.61 -14.20 11.41
CA ASN A 140 -9.87 -14.93 11.26
C ASN A 140 -10.15 -15.87 12.45
N GLY A 141 -9.23 -16.00 13.40
CA GLY A 141 -9.35 -16.90 14.55
C GLY A 141 -9.19 -18.38 14.19
N VAL A 142 -8.55 -18.69 13.06
CA VAL A 142 -8.27 -20.07 12.63
C VAL A 142 -6.89 -20.48 13.14
N ASP A 143 -6.80 -21.65 13.77
CA ASP A 143 -5.53 -22.22 14.21
C ASP A 143 -4.65 -22.54 12.99
N TRP A 144 -3.45 -21.97 12.98
CA TRP A 144 -2.49 -22.17 11.89
C TRP A 144 -1.63 -23.41 12.12
N ASP A 145 -1.76 -24.38 11.20
CA ASP A 145 -0.88 -25.55 11.10
C ASP A 145 0.12 -25.36 9.93
N PRO A 146 1.44 -25.45 10.17
CA PRO A 146 2.46 -25.18 9.15
C PRO A 146 2.47 -26.21 8.01
N ASP A 147 2.00 -27.43 8.25
CA ASP A 147 1.98 -28.49 7.23
C ASP A 147 0.80 -28.33 6.27
N LYS A 148 -0.40 -28.06 6.80
CA LYS A 148 -1.59 -27.73 5.99
C LYS A 148 -1.35 -26.52 5.11
N ALA A 149 -0.65 -25.51 5.65
CA ALA A 149 -0.27 -24.33 4.91
C ALA A 149 0.62 -24.61 3.69
N LYS A 150 1.61 -25.52 3.83
CA LYS A 150 2.47 -25.92 2.71
C LYS A 150 1.68 -26.67 1.65
N GLU A 151 0.76 -27.54 2.07
CA GLU A 151 -0.13 -28.26 1.17
C GLU A 151 -1.05 -27.30 0.40
N ASP A 152 -1.68 -26.36 1.10
CA ASP A 152 -2.55 -25.34 0.50
C ASP A 152 -1.78 -24.43 -0.47
N ALA A 153 -0.55 -24.01 -0.10
CA ALA A 153 0.31 -23.22 -0.97
C ALA A 153 0.65 -23.98 -2.27
N LEU A 154 0.99 -25.26 -2.14
CA LEU A 154 1.28 -26.13 -3.29
C LEU A 154 0.03 -26.34 -4.16
N GLN A 155 -1.15 -26.49 -3.56
CA GLN A 155 -2.42 -26.61 -4.28
C GLN A 155 -2.76 -25.32 -5.03
N ARG A 156 -2.62 -24.15 -4.41
CA ARG A 156 -2.83 -22.85 -5.07
C ARG A 156 -1.85 -22.63 -6.21
N GLU A 157 -0.59 -23.02 -6.05
CA GLU A 157 0.39 -22.93 -7.14
C GLU A 157 0.03 -23.84 -8.31
N ARG A 158 -0.43 -25.07 -8.02
CA ARG A 158 -0.91 -26.01 -9.05
C ARG A 158 -2.13 -25.45 -9.78
N GLN A 159 -3.10 -24.89 -9.05
CA GLN A 159 -4.29 -24.26 -9.64
C GLN A 159 -3.92 -23.07 -10.53
N LYS A 160 -3.01 -22.19 -10.08
CA LYS A 160 -2.52 -21.07 -10.89
C LYS A 160 -1.84 -21.55 -12.17
N LYS A 161 -1.01 -22.60 -12.10
CA LYS A 161 -0.37 -23.19 -13.29
C LYS A 161 -1.41 -23.77 -14.25
N GLU A 162 -2.41 -24.48 -13.74
CA GLU A 162 -3.51 -25.00 -14.56
C GLU A 162 -4.35 -23.90 -15.20
N GLU A 163 -4.64 -22.81 -14.48
CA GLU A 163 -5.36 -21.65 -15.01
C GLU A 163 -4.54 -20.91 -16.06
N GLU A 164 -3.23 -20.73 -15.85
CA GLU A 164 -2.34 -20.17 -16.86
C GLU A 164 -2.25 -21.05 -18.10
N GLU A 165 -2.21 -22.37 -17.94
CA GLU A 165 -2.26 -23.31 -19.05
C GLU A 165 -3.61 -23.25 -19.78
N ARG A 166 -4.73 -23.18 -19.04
CA ARG A 166 -6.07 -22.99 -19.62
C ARG A 166 -6.16 -21.66 -20.36
N ALA A 167 -5.65 -20.58 -19.79
CA ALA A 167 -5.61 -19.26 -20.43
C ALA A 167 -4.73 -19.27 -21.68
N LYS A 168 -3.57 -19.96 -21.65
CA LYS A 168 -2.72 -20.16 -22.83
C LYS A 168 -3.42 -21.01 -23.90
N LYS A 169 -4.19 -22.03 -23.53
CA LYS A 169 -5.01 -22.83 -24.45
C LYS A 169 -6.13 -22.00 -25.07
N LEU A 170 -6.89 -21.24 -24.28
CA LEU A 170 -7.90 -20.30 -24.78
C LEU A 170 -7.32 -19.24 -25.73
N ARG A 171 -6.11 -18.74 -25.46
CA ARG A 171 -5.43 -17.81 -26.38
C ARG A 171 -5.00 -18.46 -27.70
N LYS A 172 -4.73 -19.77 -27.70
CA LYS A 172 -4.30 -20.52 -28.88
C LYS A 172 -5.45 -21.01 -29.74
N GLU A 173 -6.67 -21.09 -29.21
CA GLU A 173 -7.87 -21.47 -29.95
C GLU A 173 -8.64 -20.21 -30.36
N PRO A 174 -8.31 -19.56 -31.49
CA PRO A 174 -9.20 -18.55 -32.05
C PRO A 174 -10.50 -19.25 -32.40
N VAL A 175 -11.60 -18.81 -31.78
CA VAL A 175 -12.95 -19.22 -32.20
C VAL A 175 -13.07 -18.90 -33.69
N PRO A 176 -13.34 -19.89 -34.57
CA PRO A 176 -13.35 -19.67 -36.01
C PRO A 176 -14.42 -18.64 -36.36
N ASN A 177 -13.98 -17.43 -36.72
CA ASN A 177 -14.89 -16.36 -37.06
C ASN A 177 -15.32 -16.57 -38.51
N LYS A 178 -16.47 -17.21 -38.73
CA LYS A 178 -17.03 -17.54 -40.06
C LYS A 178 -17.00 -16.36 -41.04
N PHE A 179 -17.07 -15.13 -40.52
CA PHE A 179 -16.96 -13.92 -41.33
C PHE A 179 -15.55 -13.72 -41.91
N LEU A 180 -14.50 -13.92 -41.12
CA LEU A 180 -13.11 -13.82 -41.57
C LEU A 180 -12.79 -14.89 -42.63
N GLU A 181 -13.26 -16.13 -42.44
CA GLU A 181 -13.08 -17.21 -43.42
C GLU A 181 -13.72 -16.89 -44.78
N LYS A 182 -14.91 -16.27 -44.79
CA LYS A 182 -15.57 -15.82 -46.03
C LYS A 182 -14.72 -14.78 -46.77
N TYR A 183 -14.15 -13.82 -46.05
CA TYR A 183 -13.28 -12.81 -46.65
C TYR A 183 -11.95 -13.40 -47.13
N GLU A 184 -11.35 -14.32 -46.38
CA GLU A 184 -10.16 -15.05 -46.82
C GLU A 184 -10.41 -15.83 -48.11
N ARG A 185 -11.60 -16.38 -48.31
CA ARG A 185 -11.97 -17.09 -49.55
C ARG A 185 -12.25 -16.15 -50.72
N LEU A 186 -12.81 -14.97 -50.48
CA LEU A 186 -13.14 -13.98 -51.52
C LEU A 186 -11.91 -13.16 -51.97
N VAL A 187 -11.03 -12.83 -51.03
CA VAL A 187 -9.89 -11.91 -51.25
C VAL A 187 -8.56 -12.67 -51.36
N GLY A 188 -8.47 -13.87 -50.78
CA GLY A 188 -7.27 -14.70 -50.72
C GLY A 188 -6.32 -14.32 -49.57
N LYS A 189 -5.74 -15.31 -48.89
CA LYS A 189 -4.79 -15.08 -47.77
C LYS A 189 -3.52 -14.33 -48.18
N GLU A 190 -3.07 -14.54 -49.41
CA GLU A 190 -1.80 -13.98 -49.88
C GLU A 190 -1.87 -12.51 -50.31
N SER A 191 -3.04 -12.04 -50.75
CA SER A 191 -3.19 -10.67 -51.25
C SER A 191 -3.07 -9.65 -50.11
N GLY A 192 -3.68 -9.93 -48.96
CA GLY A 192 -3.56 -9.12 -47.74
C GLY A 192 -2.14 -9.07 -47.19
N LEU A 193 -1.45 -10.21 -47.13
CA LEU A 193 -0.05 -10.30 -46.67
C LEU A 193 0.92 -9.54 -47.58
N LYS A 194 0.73 -9.64 -48.91
CA LYS A 194 1.55 -8.90 -49.89
C LYS A 194 1.28 -7.39 -49.79
N ALA A 195 0.02 -6.98 -49.65
CA ALA A 195 -0.34 -5.56 -49.49
C ALA A 195 0.18 -4.97 -48.16
N ALA A 196 0.07 -5.71 -47.05
CA ALA A 196 0.57 -5.28 -45.75
C ALA A 196 2.10 -5.12 -45.75
N ARG A 197 2.83 -6.08 -46.35
CA ARG A 197 4.29 -6.02 -46.46
C ARG A 197 4.76 -4.82 -47.31
N VAL A 198 4.00 -4.47 -48.35
CA VAL A 198 4.25 -3.26 -49.17
C VAL A 198 3.99 -1.97 -48.38
N LEU A 199 2.97 -1.95 -47.52
CA LEU A 199 2.68 -0.80 -46.65
C LEU A 199 3.72 -0.64 -45.53
N GLU A 200 4.13 -1.72 -44.87
CA GLU A 200 5.13 -1.70 -43.80
C GLU A 200 6.53 -1.32 -44.31
N ALA A 201 6.91 -1.78 -45.51
CA ALA A 201 8.21 -1.47 -46.10
C ALA A 201 8.36 0.03 -46.47
N ASN A 202 7.26 0.67 -46.86
CA ASN A 202 7.27 2.05 -47.36
C ASN A 202 6.85 3.11 -46.34
N ASN A 203 6.00 2.79 -45.37
CA ASN A 203 5.50 3.74 -44.35
C ASN A 203 6.18 3.53 -42.99
N LYS A 204 7.47 3.84 -42.88
CA LYS A 204 8.15 3.90 -41.57
C LYS A 204 7.61 5.03 -40.66
N GLN A 205 6.95 6.03 -41.25
CA GLN A 205 6.32 7.13 -40.54
C GLN A 205 5.11 7.63 -41.33
N PHE A 206 3.97 7.78 -40.65
CA PHE A 206 2.72 8.24 -41.26
C PHE A 206 2.94 9.61 -41.93
N GLY A 207 2.60 9.71 -43.23
CA GLY A 207 2.75 10.94 -44.03
C GLY A 207 3.95 10.96 -44.98
N PHE A 208 4.79 9.91 -45.02
CA PHE A 208 5.92 9.83 -45.94
C PHE A 208 5.62 8.94 -47.15
N VAL A 209 5.56 9.51 -48.36
CA VAL A 209 5.35 8.77 -49.62
C VAL A 209 6.69 8.59 -50.33
N SER A 210 7.11 7.35 -50.60
CA SER A 210 8.35 7.06 -51.33
C SER A 210 8.33 7.66 -52.74
N SER A 211 9.49 8.05 -53.26
CA SER A 211 9.64 8.65 -54.60
C SER A 211 9.09 7.77 -55.72
N GLU A 212 9.13 6.45 -55.55
CA GLU A 212 8.62 5.45 -56.49
C GLU A 212 7.11 5.56 -56.73
N MET A 213 6.37 6.00 -55.71
CA MET A 213 4.92 6.15 -55.71
C MET A 213 4.47 7.58 -56.06
N LYS A 214 5.41 8.51 -56.28
CA LYS A 214 5.09 9.88 -56.69
C LYS A 214 4.82 9.95 -58.19
N LYS A 215 3.89 10.83 -58.58
CA LYS A 215 3.51 11.06 -59.98
C LYS A 215 4.64 11.69 -60.81
N ASP A 216 5.45 12.55 -60.20
CA ASP A 216 6.65 13.11 -60.82
C ASP A 216 7.87 12.25 -60.44
N LYS A 217 8.50 11.66 -61.45
CA LYS A 217 9.68 10.80 -61.32
C LYS A 217 10.98 11.50 -61.74
N ARG A 218 10.90 12.77 -62.17
CA ARG A 218 12.08 13.51 -62.60
C ARG A 218 13.01 13.71 -61.42
N THR A 219 14.31 13.66 -61.70
CA THR A 219 15.31 13.95 -60.69
C THR A 219 15.30 15.45 -60.36
N ILE A 220 15.77 15.81 -59.17
CA ILE A 220 15.86 17.21 -58.76
C ILE A 220 16.71 18.00 -59.74
N GLU A 221 17.78 17.40 -60.26
CA GLU A 221 18.68 18.03 -61.23
C GLU A 221 18.01 18.29 -62.58
N GLU A 222 17.22 17.33 -63.08
CA GLU A 222 16.41 17.50 -64.29
C GLU A 222 15.39 18.63 -64.13
N THR A 223 14.69 18.67 -62.99
CA THR A 223 13.71 19.74 -62.74
C THR A 223 14.38 21.11 -62.65
N LEU A 224 15.55 21.22 -62.03
CA LEU A 224 16.33 22.46 -61.95
C LEU A 224 16.85 22.88 -63.34
N ALA A 225 17.27 21.93 -64.18
CA ALA A 225 17.68 22.20 -65.55
C ALA A 225 16.50 22.69 -66.40
N ASP A 226 15.32 22.09 -66.25
CA ASP A 226 14.10 22.52 -66.93
C ASP A 226 13.65 23.92 -66.50
N ILE A 227 13.70 24.22 -65.20
CA ILE A 227 13.41 25.55 -64.67
C ILE A 227 14.42 26.57 -65.21
N LYS A 228 15.72 26.25 -65.25
CA LYS A 228 16.74 27.14 -65.81
C LYS A 228 16.54 27.38 -67.31
N ARG A 229 16.23 26.32 -68.08
CA ARG A 229 15.91 26.44 -69.52
C ARG A 229 14.68 27.30 -69.76
N ALA A 230 13.61 27.09 -69.00
CA ALA A 230 12.39 27.88 -69.09
C ALA A 230 12.58 29.35 -68.68
N LYS A 231 13.45 29.63 -67.70
CA LYS A 231 13.82 31.02 -67.34
C LYS A 231 14.64 31.70 -68.43
N LYS A 232 15.61 30.99 -69.02
CA LYS A 232 16.45 31.51 -70.10
C LYS A 232 15.63 31.86 -71.36
N SER A 233 14.68 31.00 -71.74
CA SER A 233 13.81 31.26 -72.89
C SER A 233 12.89 32.46 -72.68
N LYS A 234 12.36 32.66 -71.47
CA LYS A 234 11.59 33.86 -71.11
C LYS A 234 12.41 35.14 -71.21
N MET A 235 13.64 35.16 -70.68
CA MET A 235 14.53 36.33 -70.79
C MET A 235 14.92 36.65 -72.24
N SER A 236 15.16 35.64 -73.08
CA SER A 236 15.44 35.87 -74.51
C SER A 236 14.23 36.40 -75.29
N GLN A 237 13.01 36.10 -74.84
CA GLN A 237 11.78 36.62 -75.46
C GLN A 237 11.47 38.06 -75.03
N GLU A 238 11.87 38.45 -73.82
CA GLU A 238 11.78 39.85 -73.35
C GLU A 238 12.80 40.76 -74.05
N THR A 239 14.05 40.30 -74.20
CA THR A 239 15.11 41.07 -74.87
C THR A 239 14.95 41.18 -76.40
N ALA A 240 14.11 40.36 -77.02
CA ALA A 240 13.79 40.45 -78.45
C ALA A 240 12.56 41.33 -78.76
N LYS A 241 11.93 41.92 -77.73
CA LYS A 241 10.78 42.82 -77.84
C LYS A 241 11.12 44.30 -77.57
N ASP A 242 12.35 44.59 -77.17
CA ASP A 242 12.95 45.93 -77.13
C ASP A 242 13.85 46.15 -78.35
#